data_AF-A0A355PLX3-F1
#
_entry.id   AF-A0A355PLX3-F1
#
_cell.length_a   1.000
_cell.length_b   1.000
_cell.length_c   1.000
_cell.angle_alpha   90.00
_cell.angle_beta   90.00
_cell.angle_gamma   90.00
#
_symmetry.space_group_name_H-M   'P 1'
#
loop_
_entity.id
_entity.type
_entity.pdbx_description
1 polymer ?
#
loop_
_entity_poly.entity_id
_entity_poly.type
_entity_poly.pdbx_seq_one_letter_code
_entity_poly.pdbx_strand_id
1 'polypeptide(L)'
;MSVRRFVGANSRDVMRQVREVLGDDALIVANRRTEGGVEILAMADDAVDQFDPSPTTPAEEPKASPAPAPVFSLPKQPDPLEAMSERLLREMQDMRELLARRQPLPTTQSGADTAYEHLRQLMARVGFSTELSEEVLEALPDELSALEATNDAPLNWLREQLMARLNVLQHEESFFDQTGIVALVGPTGVGKTTTTAKLAARFVMRHG
;
A
#
# COMPACT_ATOMS: atom_id res chain seq x y z
N MET A 1 -4.99 -30.62 12.15
CA MET A 1 -5.52 -29.29 11.79
C MET A 1 -6.87 -29.43 11.06
N SER A 2 -8.01 -29.20 11.73
CA SER A 2 -9.34 -29.35 11.13
C SER A 2 -9.97 -27.98 10.83
N VAL A 3 -10.14 -27.64 9.55
CA VAL A 3 -10.93 -26.47 9.11
C VAL A 3 -12.42 -26.83 9.13
N ARG A 4 -13.27 -26.01 9.74
CA ARG A 4 -14.73 -26.19 9.80
C ARG A 4 -15.46 -25.02 9.16
N ARG A 5 -16.62 -25.32 8.57
CA ARG A 5 -17.44 -24.40 7.78
C ARG A 5 -18.72 -24.07 8.54
N PHE A 6 -19.00 -22.78 8.70
CA PHE A 6 -20.15 -22.24 9.44
C PHE A 6 -21.00 -21.38 8.51
N VAL A 7 -22.32 -21.54 8.55
CA VAL A 7 -23.27 -20.82 7.69
C VAL A 7 -24.39 -20.24 8.54
N GLY A 8 -24.78 -19.00 8.26
CA GLY A 8 -25.83 -18.31 9.02
C GLY A 8 -26.40 -17.11 8.28
N ALA A 9 -27.54 -16.60 8.76
CA ALA A 9 -28.28 -15.53 8.10
C ALA A 9 -27.51 -14.19 8.05
N ASN A 10 -26.59 -13.96 9.00
CA ASN A 10 -25.75 -12.77 9.06
C ASN A 10 -24.39 -13.10 9.68
N SER A 11 -23.39 -12.24 9.45
CA SER A 11 -22.02 -12.46 9.94
C SER A 11 -21.93 -12.56 11.47
N ARG A 12 -22.81 -11.89 12.23
CA ARG A 12 -22.78 -11.93 13.71
C ARG A 12 -23.18 -13.30 14.24
N ASP A 13 -24.20 -13.92 13.66
CA ASP A 13 -24.65 -15.27 14.02
C ASP A 13 -23.58 -16.32 13.70
N VAL A 14 -22.92 -16.20 12.54
CA VAL A 14 -21.84 -17.12 12.15
C VAL A 14 -20.63 -16.96 13.07
N MET A 15 -20.26 -15.73 13.43
CA MET A 15 -19.17 -15.48 14.37
C MET A 15 -19.47 -15.99 15.79
N ARG A 16 -20.74 -15.94 16.24
CA ARG A 16 -21.14 -16.57 17.50
C ARG A 16 -20.94 -18.09 17.45
N GLN A 17 -21.37 -18.73 16.35
CA GLN A 17 -21.18 -20.18 16.16
C GLN A 17 -19.70 -20.58 16.10
N VAL A 18 -18.86 -19.76 15.45
CA VAL A 18 -17.41 -19.99 15.40
C VAL A 18 -16.83 -19.96 16.81
N ARG A 19 -17.19 -18.96 17.64
CA ARG A 19 -16.70 -18.86 19.03
C ARG A 19 -17.21 -19.97 19.93
N GLU A 20 -18.49 -20.34 19.81
CA GLU A 20 -19.07 -21.45 20.58
C GLU A 20 -18.38 -22.79 20.30
N VAL A 21 -17.85 -22.99 19.09
CA VAL A 21 -17.31 -24.29 18.64
C VAL A 21 -15.78 -24.35 18.63
N LEU A 22 -15.10 -23.27 18.31
CA LEU A 22 -13.64 -23.20 18.16
C LEU A 22 -12.97 -22.31 19.20
N GLY A 23 -13.72 -21.63 20.06
CA GLY A 23 -13.21 -20.69 21.05
C GLY A 23 -12.96 -19.30 20.49
N ASP A 24 -12.53 -18.39 21.36
CA ASP A 24 -12.27 -16.98 21.00
C ASP A 24 -11.05 -16.80 20.09
N ASP A 25 -10.15 -17.79 20.07
CA ASP A 25 -8.89 -17.78 19.31
C ASP A 25 -8.99 -18.46 17.92
N ALA A 26 -10.21 -18.57 17.37
CA ALA A 26 -10.42 -19.22 16.08
C ALA A 26 -9.85 -18.37 14.91
N LEU A 27 -8.97 -18.97 14.11
CA LEU A 27 -8.43 -18.36 12.90
C LEU A 27 -9.42 -18.50 11.75
N ILE A 28 -9.86 -17.37 11.18
CA ILE A 28 -10.74 -17.34 10.01
C ILE A 28 -9.91 -17.49 8.74
N VAL A 29 -10.17 -18.56 8.00
CA VAL A 29 -9.49 -18.88 6.73
C VAL A 29 -10.17 -18.18 5.56
N ALA A 30 -11.50 -18.15 5.53
CA ALA A 30 -12.26 -17.54 4.44
C ALA A 30 -13.63 -17.05 4.89
N ASN A 31 -14.12 -15.96 4.27
CA ASN A 31 -15.45 -15.39 4.49
C ASN A 31 -16.11 -15.11 3.13
N ARG A 32 -17.27 -15.73 2.87
CA ARG A 32 -18.03 -15.55 1.64
C ARG A 32 -19.47 -15.18 1.97
N ARG A 33 -20.02 -14.18 1.25
CA ARG A 33 -21.46 -13.88 1.25
C ARG A 33 -22.14 -14.68 0.15
N THR A 34 -23.22 -15.37 0.48
CA THR A 34 -24.01 -16.19 -0.45
C THR A 34 -25.46 -15.70 -0.46
N GLU A 35 -26.25 -16.14 -1.45
CA GLU A 35 -27.66 -15.75 -1.57
C GLU A 35 -28.51 -16.13 -0.33
N GLY A 36 -28.05 -17.11 0.46
CA GLY A 36 -28.68 -17.55 1.70
C GLY A 36 -28.05 -17.03 3.01
N GLY A 37 -27.08 -16.12 2.95
CA GLY A 37 -26.46 -15.52 4.13
C GLY A 37 -24.93 -15.41 4.05
N VAL A 38 -24.25 -15.78 5.14
CA VAL A 38 -22.80 -15.67 5.29
C VAL A 38 -22.22 -17.04 5.62
N GLU A 39 -21.11 -17.36 4.98
CA GLU A 39 -20.36 -18.60 5.16
C GLU A 39 -18.92 -18.26 5.60
N ILE A 40 -18.47 -18.83 6.72
CA ILE A 40 -17.14 -18.62 7.29
C ILE A 40 -16.46 -19.96 7.49
N LEU A 41 -15.24 -20.12 6.96
CA LEU A 41 -14.35 -21.23 7.30
C LEU A 41 -13.38 -20.78 8.39
N ALA A 42 -13.31 -21.54 9.47
CA ALA A 42 -12.44 -21.26 10.61
C ALA A 42 -11.72 -22.52 11.09
N MET A 43 -10.55 -22.35 11.69
CA MET A 43 -9.74 -23.41 12.30
C MET A 43 -9.28 -23.00 13.70
N ALA A 44 -9.08 -23.99 14.58
CA ALA A 44 -8.46 -23.76 15.88
C ALA A 44 -6.94 -23.63 15.71
N ASP A 45 -6.34 -22.64 16.36
CA ASP A 45 -4.90 -22.40 16.34
C ASP A 45 -4.24 -23.26 17.43
N ASP A 46 -3.64 -24.39 17.03
CA ASP A 46 -2.71 -25.13 17.89
C ASP A 46 -1.30 -24.77 17.45
N ALA A 47 -0.59 -24.11 18.36
CA ALA A 47 0.72 -23.48 18.21
C ALA A 47 1.72 -24.28 17.37
N VAL A 48 2.26 -23.63 16.34
CA VAL A 48 3.33 -24.15 15.49
C VAL A 48 4.66 -23.61 15.99
N ASP A 49 5.50 -24.49 16.53
CA ASP A 49 6.93 -24.26 16.63
C ASP A 49 7.66 -25.43 15.97
N GLN A 50 8.76 -25.13 15.29
CA GLN A 50 9.65 -26.02 14.53
C GLN A 50 9.26 -26.32 13.08
N PHE A 51 10.09 -25.85 12.15
CA PHE A 51 10.57 -26.66 11.03
C PHE A 51 11.88 -26.06 10.46
N ASP A 52 13.01 -26.67 10.80
CA ASP A 52 14.11 -26.99 9.87
C ASP A 52 13.68 -28.28 9.13
N PRO A 53 14.03 -28.57 7.85
CA PRO A 53 15.43 -28.80 7.46
C PRO A 53 15.80 -28.54 5.97
N SER A 54 17.10 -28.68 5.70
CA SER A 54 17.77 -28.85 4.38
C SER A 54 17.47 -30.25 3.73
N PRO A 55 18.28 -30.79 2.78
CA PRO A 55 18.60 -30.47 1.36
C PRO A 55 18.46 -31.70 0.41
N THR A 56 18.65 -31.60 -0.93
CA THR A 56 19.23 -32.70 -1.77
C THR A 56 19.66 -32.30 -3.20
N THR A 57 20.84 -32.79 -3.61
CA THR A 57 21.54 -32.86 -4.93
C THR A 57 21.07 -34.11 -5.75
N PRO A 58 21.74 -34.64 -6.83
CA PRO A 58 22.51 -34.16 -8.02
C PRO A 58 22.20 -34.96 -9.36
N ALA A 59 23.06 -34.81 -10.41
CA ALA A 59 23.36 -35.74 -11.56
C ALA A 59 22.51 -35.58 -12.87
N GLU A 60 22.96 -35.77 -14.14
CA GLU A 60 24.22 -36.16 -14.85
C GLU A 60 23.99 -36.09 -16.41
N GLU A 61 25.09 -36.13 -17.17
CA GLU A 61 25.41 -36.02 -18.64
C GLU A 61 24.91 -37.22 -19.55
N PRO A 62 25.38 -37.59 -20.81
CA PRO A 62 26.46 -37.12 -21.76
C PRO A 62 26.24 -37.27 -23.33
N LYS A 63 27.31 -36.96 -24.13
CA LYS A 63 27.85 -37.55 -25.44
C LYS A 63 27.80 -36.66 -26.72
N ALA A 64 28.73 -36.65 -27.72
CA ALA A 64 30.15 -37.05 -27.94
C ALA A 64 30.69 -36.72 -29.39
N SER A 65 31.84 -35.99 -29.53
CA SER A 65 33.09 -36.16 -30.38
C SER A 65 33.10 -36.39 -31.94
N PRO A 66 34.23 -36.35 -32.75
CA PRO A 66 35.70 -36.16 -32.45
C PRO A 66 36.68 -35.41 -33.47
N ALA A 67 37.87 -35.00 -32.94
CA ALA A 67 39.30 -34.98 -33.45
C ALA A 67 39.79 -34.24 -34.76
N PRO A 68 41.10 -33.85 -34.95
CA PRO A 68 42.35 -34.22 -34.24
C PRO A 68 43.35 -33.08 -33.82
N ALA A 69 44.44 -33.48 -33.12
CA ALA A 69 45.39 -32.69 -32.31
C ALA A 69 46.51 -31.92 -33.05
N PRO A 70 47.17 -30.94 -32.38
CA PRO A 70 48.55 -31.20 -31.92
C PRO A 70 48.90 -30.65 -30.52
N VAL A 71 49.97 -31.19 -29.93
CA VAL A 71 50.75 -30.76 -28.74
C VAL A 71 50.00 -30.50 -27.41
N PHE A 72 50.04 -31.50 -26.52
CA PHE A 72 49.70 -31.37 -25.10
C PHE A 72 50.78 -30.57 -24.36
N SER A 73 50.51 -29.30 -24.06
CA SER A 73 50.99 -28.64 -22.85
C SER A 73 49.98 -28.91 -21.74
N LEU A 74 50.40 -29.55 -20.64
CA LEU A 74 49.56 -29.66 -19.44
C LEU A 74 49.11 -28.25 -19.02
N PRO A 75 47.79 -27.97 -18.90
CA PRO A 75 47.36 -26.79 -18.19
C PRO A 75 47.81 -26.96 -16.75
N LYS A 76 48.61 -26.01 -16.25
CA LYS A 76 48.89 -25.87 -14.82
C LYS A 76 47.54 -25.76 -14.15
N GLN A 77 47.08 -26.84 -13.51
CA GLN A 77 45.89 -26.76 -12.66
C GLN A 77 46.18 -25.63 -11.66
N PRO A 78 45.28 -24.64 -11.53
CA PRO A 78 45.45 -23.65 -10.48
C PRO A 78 45.54 -24.42 -9.16
N ASP A 79 46.43 -23.99 -8.29
CA ASP A 79 46.63 -24.63 -6.99
C ASP A 79 45.23 -24.80 -6.34
N PRO A 80 44.91 -25.93 -5.67
CA PRO A 80 43.62 -26.10 -5.02
C PRO A 80 43.27 -24.94 -4.09
N LEU A 81 44.30 -24.28 -3.55
CA LEU A 81 44.22 -23.07 -2.76
C LEU A 81 43.83 -21.83 -3.58
N GLU A 82 44.34 -21.65 -4.80
CA GLU A 82 43.97 -20.57 -5.71
C GLU A 82 42.52 -20.71 -6.18
N ALA A 83 42.11 -21.92 -6.58
CA ALA A 83 40.72 -22.21 -6.97
C ALA A 83 39.74 -21.99 -5.79
N MET A 84 40.15 -22.32 -4.57
CA MET A 84 39.38 -22.00 -3.35
C MET A 84 39.33 -20.49 -3.09
N SER A 85 40.45 -19.78 -3.29
CA SER A 85 40.52 -18.32 -3.11
C SER A 85 39.63 -17.58 -4.11
N GLU A 86 39.58 -18.01 -5.38
CA GLU A 86 38.68 -17.45 -6.38
C GLU A 86 37.21 -17.69 -6.05
N ARG A 87 36.89 -18.86 -5.48
CA ARG A 87 35.53 -19.20 -5.07
C ARG A 87 35.09 -18.34 -3.89
N LEU A 88 35.96 -18.13 -2.90
CA LEU A 88 35.73 -17.24 -1.77
C LEU A 88 35.61 -15.78 -2.19
N LEU A 89 36.42 -15.32 -3.15
CA LEU A 89 36.33 -13.96 -3.70
C LEU A 89 35.01 -13.75 -4.46
N ARG A 90 34.54 -14.74 -5.23
CA ARG A 90 33.22 -14.69 -5.86
C ARG A 90 32.09 -14.67 -4.82
N GLU A 91 32.19 -15.50 -3.79
CA GLU A 91 31.17 -15.57 -2.73
C GLU A 91 31.12 -14.29 -1.88
N MET A 92 32.27 -13.62 -1.68
CA MET A 92 32.33 -12.28 -1.09
C MET A 92 31.77 -11.20 -2.02
N GLN A 93 31.97 -11.32 -3.34
CA GLN A 93 31.37 -10.43 -4.32
C GLN A 93 29.84 -10.59 -4.37
N ASP A 94 29.34 -11.83 -4.33
CA ASP A 94 27.91 -12.15 -4.27
C ASP A 94 27.28 -11.65 -2.96
N MET A 95 27.96 -11.81 -1.82
CA MET A 95 27.51 -11.26 -0.54
C MET A 95 27.50 -9.72 -0.59
N ARG A 96 28.51 -9.11 -1.22
CA ARG A 96 28.60 -7.65 -1.39
C ARG A 96 27.53 -7.13 -2.36
N GLU A 97 27.15 -7.89 -3.38
CA GLU A 97 26.08 -7.56 -4.31
C GLU A 97 24.70 -7.70 -3.66
N LEU A 98 24.47 -8.76 -2.87
CA LEU A 98 23.25 -8.92 -2.07
C LEU A 98 23.13 -7.83 -0.98
N LEU A 99 24.24 -7.42 -0.37
CA LEU A 99 24.27 -6.30 0.58
C LEU A 99 24.10 -4.95 -0.11
N ALA A 100 24.65 -4.75 -1.31
CA ALA A 100 24.41 -3.56 -2.12
C ALA A 100 22.94 -3.48 -2.61
N ARG A 101 22.31 -4.64 -2.86
CA ARG A 101 20.90 -4.73 -3.23
C ARG A 101 19.94 -4.58 -2.04
N ARG A 102 20.42 -4.85 -0.81
CA ARG A 102 19.74 -4.55 0.46
C ARG A 102 20.08 -3.21 1.05
N GLN A 103 21.02 -2.47 0.47
CA GLN A 103 21.15 -1.06 0.77
C GLN A 103 19.84 -0.42 0.30
N PRO A 104 18.99 0.15 1.18
CA PRO A 104 18.11 1.19 0.70
C PRO A 104 19.02 2.16 -0.07
N LEU A 105 18.54 2.68 -1.20
CA LEU A 105 19.23 3.75 -1.92
C LEU A 105 19.85 4.69 -0.87
N PRO A 106 21.06 5.25 -1.07
CA PRO A 106 21.48 6.35 -0.24
C PRO A 106 20.39 7.42 -0.37
N THR A 107 19.47 7.44 0.60
CA THR A 107 18.73 8.61 0.93
C THR A 107 19.84 9.54 1.33
N THR A 108 20.14 10.46 0.43
CA THR A 108 20.84 11.68 0.74
C THR A 108 20.11 12.28 1.93
N GLN A 109 20.52 11.87 3.13
CA GLN A 109 20.22 12.53 4.40
C GLN A 109 21.01 13.83 4.40
N SER A 110 20.57 14.73 3.53
CA SER A 110 20.92 16.15 3.40
C SER A 110 20.05 16.80 2.30
N GLY A 111 18.86 16.25 2.01
CA GLY A 111 17.83 17.08 1.40
C GLY A 111 17.41 18.07 2.47
N ALA A 112 17.64 19.37 2.26
CA ALA A 112 16.94 20.37 3.05
C ALA A 112 15.45 19.96 3.13
N ASP A 113 14.80 20.17 4.29
CA ASP A 113 13.33 20.13 4.38
C ASP A 113 12.79 21.21 3.43
N THR A 114 12.74 20.88 2.14
CA THR A 114 12.22 21.76 1.12
C THR A 114 10.74 21.89 1.35
N ALA A 115 10.22 23.08 1.08
CA ALA A 115 8.78 23.30 1.13
C ALA A 115 8.03 22.27 0.27
N TYR A 116 8.60 21.85 -0.86
CA TYR A 116 8.01 20.79 -1.70
C TYR A 116 7.76 19.48 -0.92
N GLU A 117 8.81 18.91 -0.31
CA GLU A 117 8.68 17.63 0.38
C GLU A 117 7.78 17.75 1.62
N HIS A 118 7.85 18.90 2.31
CA HIS A 118 6.96 19.19 3.42
C HIS A 118 5.48 19.23 3.00
N LEU A 119 5.15 19.94 1.91
CA LEU A 119 3.79 20.02 1.40
C LEU A 119 3.30 18.66 0.90
N ARG A 120 4.15 17.89 0.21
CA ARG A 120 3.82 16.53 -0.26
C ARG A 120 3.46 15.60 0.90
N GLN A 121 4.27 15.61 1.96
CA GLN A 121 4.00 14.84 3.17
C GLN A 121 2.74 15.32 3.90
N LEU A 122 2.51 16.64 3.95
CA LEU A 122 1.32 17.22 4.55
C LEU A 122 0.05 16.78 3.81
N MET A 123 0.03 16.88 2.48
CA MET A 123 -1.12 16.48 1.66
C MET A 123 -1.46 15.00 1.84
N ALA A 124 -0.45 14.13 1.81
CA ALA A 124 -0.62 12.70 2.07
C ALA A 124 -1.20 12.43 3.47
N ARG A 125 -0.68 13.12 4.50
CA ARG A 125 -1.15 12.96 5.89
C ARG A 125 -2.60 13.41 6.09
N VAL A 126 -3.03 14.45 5.37
CA VAL A 126 -4.42 14.95 5.40
C VAL A 126 -5.37 14.06 4.58
N GLY A 127 -4.84 13.17 3.74
CA GLY A 127 -5.62 12.20 2.97
C GLY A 127 -5.96 12.66 1.56
N PHE A 128 -5.24 13.64 1.01
CA PHE A 128 -5.29 13.90 -0.43
C PHE A 128 -4.67 12.72 -1.19
N SER A 129 -5.20 12.43 -2.38
CA SER A 129 -4.65 11.37 -3.22
C SER A 129 -3.28 11.76 -3.77
N THR A 130 -2.45 10.76 -4.09
CA THR A 130 -1.14 10.99 -4.68
C THR A 130 -1.26 11.73 -6.01
N GLU A 131 -2.23 11.36 -6.84
CA GLU A 131 -2.45 11.96 -8.15
C GLU A 131 -2.74 13.45 -8.05
N LEU A 132 -3.67 13.85 -7.16
CA LEU A 132 -3.98 15.25 -6.93
C LEU A 132 -2.79 15.99 -6.30
N SER A 133 -2.04 15.35 -5.40
CA SER A 133 -0.90 15.97 -4.74
C SER A 133 0.20 16.30 -5.75
N GLU A 134 0.57 15.34 -6.61
CA GLU A 134 1.57 15.57 -7.66
C GLU A 134 1.08 16.60 -8.68
N GLU A 135 -0.18 16.52 -9.14
CA GLU A 135 -0.76 17.50 -10.08
C GLU A 135 -0.71 18.93 -9.54
N VAL A 136 -1.04 19.12 -8.26
CA VAL A 136 -1.01 20.45 -7.63
C VAL A 136 0.43 20.91 -7.46
N LEU A 137 1.33 20.05 -6.99
CA LEU A 137 2.71 20.41 -6.68
C LEU A 137 3.60 20.57 -7.92
N GLU A 138 3.25 19.98 -9.06
CA GLU A 138 3.92 20.22 -10.35
C GLU A 138 3.84 21.69 -10.79
N ALA A 139 2.79 22.40 -10.38
CA ALA A 139 2.63 23.83 -10.64
C ALA A 139 3.34 24.74 -9.62
N LEU A 140 4.01 24.18 -8.61
CA LEU A 140 4.66 24.95 -7.54
C LEU A 140 5.86 25.73 -8.11
N PRO A 141 5.89 27.08 -7.98
CA PRO A 141 7.04 27.86 -8.43
C PRO A 141 8.34 27.46 -7.72
N ASP A 142 9.45 27.47 -8.46
CA ASP A 142 10.77 27.10 -7.93
C ASP A 142 11.21 28.01 -6.77
N GLU A 143 10.79 29.29 -6.79
CA GLU A 143 11.08 30.24 -5.72
C GLU A 143 10.40 29.86 -4.40
N LEU A 144 9.27 29.14 -4.47
CA LEU A 144 8.54 28.66 -3.30
C LEU A 144 9.00 27.25 -2.90
N SER A 145 9.37 26.41 -3.87
CA SER A 145 9.77 25.02 -3.62
C SER A 145 11.08 24.93 -2.81
N ALA A 146 12.01 25.86 -3.05
CA ALA A 146 13.30 25.92 -2.38
C ALA A 146 13.28 26.60 -0.99
N LEU A 147 12.13 27.17 -0.58
CA LEU A 147 12.01 27.78 0.74
C LEU A 147 12.08 26.74 1.86
N GLU A 148 12.46 27.18 3.05
CA GLU A 148 12.39 26.39 4.26
C GLU A 148 10.93 26.05 4.61
N ALA A 149 10.71 24.86 5.15
CA ALA A 149 9.39 24.38 5.58
C ALA A 149 8.70 25.24 6.66
N THR A 150 9.42 26.13 7.34
CA THR A 150 8.87 27.09 8.31
C THR A 150 8.16 28.27 7.67
N ASN A 151 8.35 28.49 6.37
CA ASN A 151 7.73 29.58 5.64
C ASN A 151 6.27 29.23 5.29
N ASP A 152 5.35 30.15 5.58
CA ASP A 152 3.93 29.96 5.30
C ASP A 152 3.56 30.19 3.82
N ALA A 153 4.41 30.84 3.02
CA ALA A 153 4.10 31.20 1.63
C ALA A 153 3.76 30.00 0.74
N PRO A 154 4.53 28.89 0.75
CA PRO A 154 4.18 27.68 -0.01
C PRO A 154 2.83 27.06 0.42
N LEU A 155 2.52 27.08 1.72
CA LEU A 155 1.25 26.56 2.23
C LEU A 155 0.07 27.45 1.81
N ASN A 156 0.25 28.78 1.83
CA ASN A 156 -0.77 29.72 1.37
C ASN A 156 -1.02 29.57 -0.14
N TRP A 157 0.06 29.43 -0.93
CA TRP A 157 -0.06 29.12 -2.35
C TRP A 157 -0.82 27.82 -2.58
N LEU A 158 -0.48 26.74 -1.86
CA LEU A 158 -1.19 25.46 -1.96
C LEU A 158 -2.68 25.62 -1.65
N ARG A 159 -3.02 26.38 -0.60
CA ARG A 159 -4.41 26.67 -0.23
C ARG A 159 -5.15 27.38 -1.37
N GLU A 160 -4.55 28.39 -1.98
CA GLU A 160 -5.14 29.11 -3.12
C GLU A 160 -5.38 28.18 -4.30
N GLN A 161 -4.40 27.32 -4.64
CA GLN A 161 -4.54 26.34 -5.71
C GLN A 161 -5.64 25.30 -5.47
N LEU A 162 -5.83 24.87 -4.22
CA LEU A 162 -6.90 23.96 -3.84
C LEU A 162 -8.26 24.66 -3.87
N MET A 163 -8.34 25.90 -3.35
CA MET A 163 -9.57 26.69 -3.35
C MET A 163 -10.05 27.04 -4.76
N ALA A 164 -9.14 27.36 -5.67
CA ALA A 164 -9.46 27.66 -7.06
C ALA A 164 -10.09 26.48 -7.82
N ARG A 165 -9.84 25.23 -7.36
CA ARG A 165 -10.42 24.01 -7.92
C ARG A 165 -11.81 23.68 -7.34
N LEU A 166 -12.23 24.34 -6.27
CA LEU A 166 -13.53 24.06 -5.65
C LEU A 166 -14.65 24.81 -6.36
N ASN A 167 -15.56 24.05 -6.96
CA ASN A 167 -16.80 24.59 -7.51
C ASN A 167 -17.79 24.88 -6.37
N VAL A 168 -17.74 26.11 -5.87
CA VAL A 168 -18.64 26.61 -4.83
C VAL A 168 -19.70 27.53 -5.41
N LEU A 169 -20.87 27.57 -4.76
CA LEU A 169 -21.88 28.57 -5.06
C LEU A 169 -21.37 29.95 -4.61
N GLN A 170 -21.31 30.91 -5.55
CA GLN A 170 -20.91 32.30 -5.25
C GLN A 170 -21.93 33.02 -4.36
N HIS A 171 -23.22 32.70 -4.55
CA HIS A 171 -24.32 33.24 -3.78
C HIS A 171 -25.22 32.11 -3.32
N GLU A 172 -24.97 31.62 -2.10
CA GLU A 172 -25.77 30.54 -1.51
C GLU A 172 -27.27 30.86 -1.50
N GLU A 173 -27.63 32.13 -1.31
CA GLU A 173 -29.02 32.59 -1.31
C GLU A 173 -29.78 32.22 -2.60
N SER A 174 -29.10 32.27 -3.74
CA SER A 174 -29.70 31.95 -5.04
C SER A 174 -30.21 30.51 -5.12
N PHE A 175 -29.65 29.59 -4.33
CA PHE A 175 -30.13 28.22 -4.22
C PHE A 175 -31.50 28.14 -3.54
N PHE A 176 -31.77 29.01 -2.55
CA PHE A 176 -33.02 29.00 -1.79
C PHE A 176 -34.12 29.87 -2.41
N ASP A 177 -33.77 30.75 -3.35
CA ASP A 177 -34.73 31.58 -4.08
C ASP A 177 -35.34 30.85 -5.29
N GLN A 178 -34.72 29.74 -5.71
CA GLN A 178 -35.20 28.91 -6.81
C GLN A 178 -36.24 27.90 -6.32
N THR A 179 -37.37 27.83 -7.01
CA THR A 179 -38.35 26.74 -6.81
C THR A 179 -37.90 25.50 -7.58
N GLY A 180 -37.81 24.36 -6.89
CA GLY A 180 -37.40 23.11 -7.53
C GLY A 180 -37.45 21.90 -6.58
N ILE A 181 -37.12 20.74 -7.12
CA ILE A 181 -37.01 19.49 -6.37
C ILE A 181 -35.52 19.15 -6.24
N VAL A 182 -35.06 18.93 -5.01
CA VAL A 182 -33.66 18.55 -4.71
C VAL A 182 -33.63 17.11 -4.18
N ALA A 183 -32.80 16.27 -4.79
CA ALA A 183 -32.56 14.90 -4.35
C ALA A 183 -31.13 14.77 -3.80
N LEU A 184 -30.97 14.25 -2.57
CA LEU A 184 -29.66 13.92 -1.99
C LEU A 184 -29.39 12.43 -2.12
N VAL A 185 -28.31 12.06 -2.81
CA VAL A 185 -27.96 10.67 -3.12
C VAL A 185 -26.58 10.33 -2.55
N GLY A 186 -26.42 9.13 -1.99
CA GLY A 186 -25.17 8.67 -1.38
C GLY A 186 -25.37 7.50 -0.41
N PRO A 187 -24.29 6.86 0.07
CA PRO A 187 -24.38 5.69 0.96
C PRO A 187 -24.97 6.04 2.34
N THR A 188 -25.32 5.03 3.14
CA THR A 188 -25.81 5.26 4.51
C THR A 188 -24.72 5.90 5.39
N GLY A 189 -25.10 6.72 6.37
CA GLY A 189 -24.15 7.34 7.31
C GLY A 189 -23.45 8.63 6.82
N VAL A 190 -23.51 9.00 5.53
CA VAL A 190 -22.86 10.23 5.01
C VAL A 190 -23.57 11.54 5.36
N GLY A 191 -24.63 11.49 6.18
CA GLY A 191 -25.34 12.69 6.64
C GLY A 191 -26.49 13.17 5.76
N LYS A 192 -26.98 12.40 4.77
CA LYS A 192 -28.10 12.83 3.87
C LYS A 192 -29.31 13.40 4.63
N THR A 193 -29.85 12.65 5.60
CA THR A 193 -31.01 13.08 6.38
C THR A 193 -30.73 14.35 7.18
N THR A 194 -29.53 14.46 7.75
CA THR A 194 -29.09 15.64 8.50
C THR A 194 -28.94 16.85 7.58
N THR A 195 -28.38 16.67 6.39
CA THR A 195 -28.25 17.73 5.38
C THR A 195 -29.61 18.20 4.89
N THR A 196 -30.54 17.28 4.60
CA THR A 196 -31.93 17.64 4.25
C THR A 196 -32.58 18.49 5.34
N ALA A 197 -32.47 18.07 6.62
CA ALA A 197 -33.03 18.82 7.74
C ALA A 197 -32.42 20.22 7.85
N LYS A 198 -31.09 20.36 7.68
CA LYS A 198 -30.40 21.65 7.70
C LYS A 198 -30.83 22.56 6.55
N LEU A 199 -30.94 22.03 5.34
CA LEU A 199 -31.42 22.78 4.18
C LEU A 199 -32.86 23.24 4.36
N ALA A 200 -33.75 22.36 4.85
CA ALA A 200 -35.14 22.70 5.13
C ALA A 200 -35.26 23.79 6.22
N ALA A 201 -34.49 23.67 7.32
CA ALA A 201 -34.47 24.68 8.36
C ALA A 201 -34.02 26.05 7.84
N ARG A 202 -32.99 26.09 7.00
CA ARG A 202 -32.54 27.35 6.36
C ARG A 202 -33.58 27.92 5.39
N PHE A 203 -34.29 27.07 4.65
CA PHE A 203 -35.36 27.52 3.76
C PHE A 203 -36.51 28.18 4.56
N VAL A 204 -36.98 27.54 5.63
CA VAL A 204 -38.03 28.10 6.53
C VAL A 204 -37.57 29.40 7.18
N MET A 205 -36.32 29.46 7.66
CA MET A 205 -35.77 30.71 8.23
C MET A 205 -35.77 31.88 7.25
N ARG A 206 -35.72 31.62 5.94
CA ARG A 206 -35.71 32.65 4.90
C ARG A 206 -37.12 33.05 4.46
N HIS A 207 -38.03 32.09 4.31
CA HIS A 207 -39.34 32.30 3.66
C HIS A 207 -40.55 32.25 4.61
N GLY A 208 -40.36 31.90 5.88
CA GLY A 208 -41.44 31.72 6.87
C GLY A 208 -42.10 30.36 6.79
#